data_AF-A0A927ZDD3-F1
#
_entry.id   AF-A0A927ZDD3-F1
#
_cell.length_a   1.000
_cell.length_b   1.000
_cell.length_c   1.000
_cell.angle_alpha   90.00
_cell.angle_beta   90.00
_cell.angle_gamma   90.00
#
_symmetry.space_group_name_H-M   'P 1'
#
loop_
_entity.id
_entity.type
_entity.pdbx_description
1 polymer ?
#
loop_
_entity_poly.entity_id
_entity_poly.type
_entity_poly.pdbx_seq_one_letter_code
_entity_poly.pdbx_strand_id
1 'polypeptide(L)'
;MKRKLTVILLALVMVLTMTPMTALAAGPSATAQGVTVTIDKSNYQHGEKIYYGWSGVDGRYEEVSGVLWGTLVMCTAGSEHDDYIDNTYTDYESAEINYDSPHYFTAPATDGNYEIRFYWSAYCYEEYFVLSIPFTVGNVKTGSISVAQTAHTANTYIAVDYSGITAEMESAQAFVGVFKPGAGHSVHEAADSDYKHVKAGSGQISLHVPNINGQFELRLYNAYSFSGLTADNLVMSIPITLSGATASSWAVEELEKAEDMGLIPDCLAGKDLREDITRAEFAAVAVKVYESLSGEKAVPIAENPFTDCNDPEVLKAYNIGAVNGTSATTYTPDALLNREQAATMLTRVYKAVTLDGWTLATDGDYTLSYTKPAPFADDKQISGYAKDSVYFMAANGIINGVGNNNFAPRNTTSVQEATGYANATREAALLIAVRMVENL
;
A
#
# COMPACT_ATOMS: atom_id res chain seq x y z
N MET A 1 73.98 -68.32 -28.27
CA MET A 1 73.45 -69.69 -28.47
C MET A 1 71.92 -69.64 -28.43
N LYS A 2 71.21 -70.40 -29.29
CA LYS A 2 69.74 -70.77 -29.29
C LYS A 2 68.86 -70.14 -28.16
N ARG A 3 67.67 -69.54 -28.40
CA ARG A 3 66.60 -69.79 -29.41
C ARG A 3 65.46 -68.72 -29.31
N LYS A 4 64.79 -68.37 -30.43
CA LYS A 4 63.41 -67.77 -30.61
C LYS A 4 63.08 -66.43 -29.88
N LEU A 5 62.43 -65.38 -30.41
CA LEU A 5 61.52 -65.08 -31.55
C LEU A 5 60.01 -65.28 -31.32
N THR A 6 59.18 -64.23 -31.59
CA THR A 6 57.69 -64.10 -31.47
C THR A 6 57.14 -64.26 -30.03
N VAL A 7 56.13 -63.54 -29.50
CA VAL A 7 54.89 -62.85 -29.99
C VAL A 7 54.33 -61.99 -28.79
N ILE A 8 53.47 -60.95 -28.83
CA ILE A 8 52.95 -59.98 -29.83
C ILE A 8 52.10 -58.84 -29.14
N LEU A 9 51.90 -57.69 -29.81
CA LEU A 9 50.90 -56.60 -29.61
C LEU A 9 50.87 -55.66 -28.37
N LEU A 10 50.35 -54.44 -28.65
CA LEU A 10 49.76 -53.37 -27.81
C LEU A 10 49.85 -53.39 -26.26
N ALA A 11 50.38 -52.29 -25.71
CA ALA A 11 49.92 -51.67 -24.47
C ALA A 11 49.90 -50.14 -24.65
N LEU A 12 48.75 -49.49 -24.40
CA LEU A 12 48.53 -48.06 -24.66
C LEU A 12 48.98 -47.19 -23.48
N VAL A 13 49.32 -45.93 -23.74
CA VAL A 13 49.57 -44.93 -22.70
C VAL A 13 48.30 -44.68 -21.89
N MET A 14 48.37 -44.81 -20.56
CA MET A 14 47.37 -44.24 -19.66
C MET A 14 48.02 -43.77 -18.35
N VAL A 15 48.66 -42.59 -18.40
CA VAL A 15 49.00 -41.83 -17.19
C VAL A 15 47.70 -41.15 -16.74
N LEU A 16 47.10 -41.59 -15.63
CA LEU A 16 45.99 -40.85 -15.03
C LEU A 16 46.52 -39.55 -14.43
N THR A 17 46.30 -38.44 -15.14
CA THR A 17 46.31 -37.11 -14.53
C THR A 17 45.01 -36.94 -13.76
N MET A 18 45.02 -37.22 -12.45
CA MET A 18 43.91 -36.83 -11.59
C MET A 18 43.87 -35.30 -11.54
N THR A 19 42.85 -34.71 -12.17
CA THR A 19 42.46 -33.32 -11.90
C THR A 19 42.08 -33.19 -10.44
N PRO A 20 42.53 -32.14 -9.72
CA PRO A 20 42.09 -31.92 -8.35
C PRO A 20 40.58 -31.68 -8.34
N MET A 21 39.87 -32.30 -7.39
CA MET A 21 38.44 -32.10 -7.21
C MET A 21 38.17 -30.63 -6.83
N THR A 22 37.24 -29.99 -7.53
CA THR A 22 36.76 -28.64 -7.16
C THR A 22 35.84 -28.76 -5.95
N ALA A 23 36.39 -28.55 -4.76
CA ALA A 23 35.61 -28.44 -3.53
C ALA A 23 34.57 -27.31 -3.66
N LEU A 24 33.34 -27.58 -3.23
CA LEU A 24 32.28 -26.58 -3.19
C LEU A 24 32.51 -25.57 -2.05
N ALA A 25 31.88 -24.40 -2.16
CA ALA A 25 31.64 -23.58 -0.98
C ALA A 25 30.65 -24.31 -0.05
N ALA A 26 30.87 -24.25 1.26
CA ALA A 26 29.97 -24.89 2.22
C ALA A 26 28.60 -24.19 2.23
N GLY A 27 27.56 -24.93 1.85
CA GLY A 27 26.16 -24.54 2.08
C GLY A 27 25.74 -24.81 3.53
N PRO A 28 24.42 -24.85 3.83
CA PRO A 28 23.95 -25.02 5.20
C PRO A 28 24.29 -26.40 5.78
N SER A 29 24.73 -26.41 7.03
CA SER A 29 25.20 -27.57 7.78
C SER A 29 24.52 -27.67 9.14
N ALA A 30 24.23 -28.88 9.60
CA ALA A 30 23.84 -29.15 10.98
C ALA A 30 24.79 -30.15 11.63
N THR A 31 25.03 -30.00 12.94
CA THR A 31 25.90 -30.88 13.73
C THR A 31 25.22 -31.25 15.05
N ALA A 32 25.06 -32.54 15.32
CA ALA A 32 24.52 -33.05 16.57
C ALA A 32 25.05 -34.47 16.86
N GLN A 33 25.15 -34.83 18.15
CA GLN A 33 25.64 -36.12 18.65
C GLN A 33 27.05 -36.56 18.17
N GLY A 34 27.80 -35.68 17.47
CA GLY A 34 29.10 -35.96 16.85
C GLY A 34 29.05 -36.01 15.32
N VAL A 35 27.87 -36.25 14.75
CA VAL A 35 27.62 -36.24 13.30
C VAL A 35 27.45 -34.81 12.81
N THR A 36 28.09 -34.48 11.69
CA THR A 36 27.80 -33.29 10.89
C THR A 36 27.27 -33.73 9.54
N VAL A 37 26.20 -33.10 9.06
CA VAL A 37 25.68 -33.22 7.69
C VAL A 37 25.70 -31.82 7.06
N THR A 38 25.87 -31.74 5.75
CA THR A 38 25.87 -30.47 4.99
C THR A 38 25.26 -30.71 3.61
N ILE A 39 24.64 -29.67 3.03
CA ILE A 39 24.14 -29.65 1.64
C ILE A 39 24.75 -28.49 0.86
N ASP A 40 24.74 -28.54 -0.48
CA ASP A 40 25.42 -27.52 -1.30
C ASP A 40 24.76 -26.14 -1.27
N LYS A 41 23.44 -26.06 -1.09
CA LYS A 41 22.68 -24.80 -0.95
C LYS A 41 21.34 -24.96 -0.23
N SER A 42 20.62 -23.87 -0.01
CA SER A 42 19.33 -23.84 0.71
C SER A 42 18.09 -23.78 -0.18
N ASN A 43 18.21 -23.55 -1.49
CA ASN A 43 17.09 -23.39 -2.42
C ASN A 43 17.36 -24.08 -3.78
N TYR A 44 16.42 -24.90 -4.25
CA TYR A 44 16.53 -25.74 -5.43
C TYR A 44 15.35 -25.58 -6.39
N GLN A 45 15.58 -25.73 -7.69
CA GLN A 45 14.50 -25.85 -8.68
C GLN A 45 13.95 -27.29 -8.73
N HIS A 46 12.74 -27.48 -9.27
CA HIS A 46 12.13 -28.82 -9.40
C HIS A 46 13.05 -29.77 -10.16
N GLY A 47 13.32 -30.95 -9.60
CA GLY A 47 14.20 -31.94 -10.22
C GLY A 47 15.70 -31.59 -10.23
N GLU A 48 16.10 -30.48 -9.61
CA GLU A 48 17.53 -30.16 -9.41
C GLU A 48 18.17 -31.13 -8.42
N LYS A 49 19.47 -31.37 -8.54
CA LYS A 49 20.19 -32.21 -7.58
C LYS A 49 20.50 -31.45 -6.29
N ILE A 50 20.25 -32.11 -5.16
CA ILE A 50 20.64 -31.69 -3.82
C ILE A 50 21.87 -32.50 -3.44
N TYR A 51 23.06 -31.91 -3.50
CA TYR A 51 24.30 -32.61 -3.16
C TYR A 51 24.53 -32.52 -1.65
N TYR A 52 24.78 -33.67 -1.01
CA TYR A 52 24.96 -33.76 0.43
C TYR A 52 26.27 -34.47 0.79
N GLY A 53 26.72 -34.23 2.03
CA GLY A 53 27.91 -34.84 2.61
C GLY A 53 27.77 -34.97 4.12
N TRP A 54 28.54 -35.86 4.73
CA TRP A 54 28.48 -36.16 6.16
C TRP A 54 29.86 -36.46 6.75
N SER A 55 30.02 -36.29 8.06
CA SER A 55 31.23 -36.67 8.79
C SER A 55 30.93 -36.94 10.26
N GLY A 56 31.79 -37.69 10.94
CA GLY A 56 31.64 -38.02 12.36
C GLY A 56 30.66 -39.17 12.64
N VAL A 57 30.38 -40.00 11.64
CA VAL A 57 29.53 -41.20 11.77
C VAL A 57 30.38 -42.35 12.34
N ASP A 58 30.60 -42.34 13.65
CA ASP A 58 31.55 -43.22 14.36
C ASP A 58 30.98 -44.56 14.87
N GLY A 59 30.07 -45.18 14.09
CA GLY A 59 29.78 -46.62 14.13
C GLY A 59 29.21 -47.20 15.44
N ARG A 60 28.38 -46.43 16.18
CA ARG A 60 27.94 -46.77 17.54
C ARG A 60 26.75 -47.73 17.66
N TYR A 61 27.00 -49.04 17.52
CA TYR A 61 26.05 -50.15 17.82
C TYR A 61 24.77 -50.20 16.93
N GLU A 62 24.12 -51.33 16.68
CA GLU A 62 24.07 -52.60 17.42
C GLU A 62 24.36 -53.87 16.57
N GLU A 63 24.47 -55.03 17.22
CA GLU A 63 24.97 -56.29 16.66
C GLU A 63 23.89 -57.13 15.93
N VAL A 64 23.22 -56.57 14.91
CA VAL A 64 22.15 -57.28 14.17
C VAL A 64 22.34 -57.25 12.65
N SER A 65 22.57 -58.44 12.07
CA SER A 65 22.44 -58.76 10.63
C SER A 65 23.25 -57.98 9.57
N GLY A 66 24.16 -57.09 9.95
CA GLY A 66 25.27 -56.67 9.09
C GLY A 66 25.20 -55.25 8.52
N VAL A 67 25.67 -54.31 9.35
CA VAL A 67 26.34 -53.06 8.93
C VAL A 67 25.53 -52.09 8.04
N LEU A 68 24.87 -51.14 8.69
CA LEU A 68 24.49 -49.84 8.13
C LEU A 68 24.93 -48.78 9.16
N TRP A 69 25.59 -47.69 8.74
CA TRP A 69 26.21 -46.73 9.68
C TRP A 69 25.32 -45.53 10.04
N GLY A 70 24.21 -45.36 9.34
CA GLY A 70 23.19 -44.34 9.56
C GLY A 70 22.40 -44.08 8.29
N THR A 71 21.21 -43.49 8.42
CA THR A 71 20.30 -43.23 7.29
C THR A 71 20.10 -41.73 7.13
N LEU A 72 20.23 -41.24 5.90
CA LEU A 72 19.77 -39.91 5.49
C LEU A 72 18.44 -40.06 4.76
N VAL A 73 17.45 -39.24 5.10
CA VAL A 73 16.19 -39.15 4.37
C VAL A 73 15.88 -37.71 3.99
N MET A 74 15.21 -37.54 2.85
CA MET A 74 14.62 -36.27 2.43
C MET A 74 13.11 -36.31 2.69
N CYS A 75 12.56 -35.35 3.42
CA CYS A 75 11.14 -35.30 3.76
C CYS A 75 10.58 -33.87 3.72
N THR A 76 9.25 -33.74 3.77
CA THR A 76 8.59 -32.44 4.00
C THR A 76 8.98 -31.91 5.37
N ALA A 77 9.24 -30.60 5.49
CA ALA A 77 9.68 -30.02 6.76
C ALA A 77 8.60 -30.21 7.84
N GLY A 78 8.94 -30.92 8.93
CA GLY A 78 8.02 -31.23 10.02
C GLY A 78 7.01 -32.37 9.75
N SER A 79 7.23 -33.23 8.75
CA SER A 79 6.47 -34.50 8.63
C SER A 79 6.73 -35.46 9.78
N GLU A 80 5.90 -36.50 9.95
CA GLU A 80 6.18 -37.60 10.88
C GLU A 80 7.50 -38.31 10.51
N HIS A 81 8.15 -39.01 11.45
CA HIS A 81 9.54 -39.44 11.27
C HIS A 81 9.74 -40.49 10.16
N ASP A 82 8.73 -41.32 9.91
CA ASP A 82 8.67 -42.33 8.85
C ASP A 82 8.00 -41.86 7.55
N ASP A 83 7.44 -40.63 7.51
CA ASP A 83 6.95 -39.98 6.29
C ASP A 83 8.09 -39.23 5.57
N TYR A 84 8.80 -39.95 4.70
CA TYR A 84 9.89 -39.43 3.86
C TYR A 84 9.67 -39.72 2.37
N ILE A 85 10.25 -38.84 1.55
CA ILE A 85 10.09 -38.80 0.08
C ILE A 85 11.15 -39.68 -0.61
N ASP A 86 12.37 -39.67 -0.08
CA ASP A 86 13.53 -40.41 -0.61
C ASP A 86 14.48 -40.75 0.55
N ASN A 87 15.27 -41.83 0.42
CA ASN A 87 16.23 -42.24 1.45
C ASN A 87 17.53 -42.81 0.88
N THR A 88 18.56 -42.84 1.73
CA THR A 88 19.87 -43.39 1.41
C THR A 88 20.59 -43.82 2.68
N TYR A 89 21.46 -44.83 2.56
CA TYR A 89 22.25 -45.33 3.68
C TYR A 89 23.69 -44.80 3.58
N THR A 90 24.25 -44.42 4.72
CA THR A 90 25.67 -44.02 4.81
C THR A 90 26.56 -45.26 4.91
N ASP A 91 27.53 -45.36 4.01
CA ASP A 91 28.43 -46.50 3.80
C ASP A 91 29.93 -46.16 4.00
N TYR A 92 30.23 -44.90 4.37
CA TYR A 92 31.58 -44.40 4.67
C TYR A 92 31.60 -43.58 5.99
N GLU A 93 32.73 -43.57 6.71
CA GLU A 93 32.91 -42.81 7.97
C GLU A 93 32.71 -41.28 7.77
N SER A 94 32.93 -40.82 6.54
CA SER A 94 32.58 -39.48 6.05
C SER A 94 32.48 -39.49 4.51
N ALA A 95 31.75 -38.53 3.96
CA ALA A 95 31.70 -38.22 2.53
C ALA A 95 31.67 -36.70 2.31
N GLU A 96 32.56 -36.20 1.45
CA GLU A 96 32.63 -34.77 1.10
C GLU A 96 31.61 -34.40 0.01
N ILE A 97 31.10 -33.16 0.05
CA ILE A 97 30.23 -32.64 -1.01
C ILE A 97 31.06 -32.38 -2.27
N ASN A 98 30.66 -32.99 -3.38
CA ASN A 98 31.30 -32.82 -4.69
C ASN A 98 30.24 -32.93 -5.79
N TYR A 99 30.29 -32.08 -6.83
CA TYR A 99 29.36 -32.14 -7.97
C TYR A 99 29.52 -33.43 -8.81
N ASP A 100 30.69 -34.07 -8.76
CA ASP A 100 30.95 -35.40 -9.35
C ASP A 100 30.53 -36.56 -8.42
N SER A 101 29.97 -36.28 -7.24
CA SER A 101 29.55 -37.30 -6.26
C SER A 101 28.31 -38.09 -6.72
N PRO A 102 28.23 -39.40 -6.43
CA PRO A 102 26.98 -40.15 -6.55
C PRO A 102 25.97 -39.79 -5.45
N HIS A 103 26.40 -39.13 -4.36
CA HIS A 103 25.58 -38.80 -3.21
C HIS A 103 24.79 -37.49 -3.44
N TYR A 104 23.61 -37.62 -4.03
CA TYR A 104 22.65 -36.52 -4.20
C TYR A 104 21.20 -37.03 -4.06
N PHE A 105 20.30 -36.16 -3.58
CA PHE A 105 18.85 -36.34 -3.70
C PHE A 105 18.34 -35.56 -4.93
N THR A 106 17.13 -35.86 -5.39
CA THR A 106 16.47 -35.10 -6.47
C THR A 106 15.37 -34.24 -5.87
N ALA A 107 15.44 -32.92 -6.06
CA ALA A 107 14.50 -31.97 -5.48
C ALA A 107 13.04 -32.26 -5.93
N PRO A 108 12.08 -32.34 -5.00
CA PRO A 108 10.66 -32.53 -5.28
C PRO A 108 10.06 -31.70 -6.43
N ALA A 109 9.00 -32.22 -7.05
CA ALA A 109 8.28 -31.57 -8.15
C ALA A 109 7.18 -30.59 -7.67
N THR A 110 7.28 -30.11 -6.43
CA THR A 110 6.28 -29.29 -5.75
C THR A 110 6.96 -28.21 -4.93
N ASP A 111 6.42 -26.99 -4.96
CA ASP A 111 6.91 -25.88 -4.16
C ASP A 111 6.69 -26.15 -2.67
N GLY A 112 7.73 -26.06 -1.85
CA GLY A 112 7.61 -26.37 -0.43
C GLY A 112 8.89 -26.24 0.41
N ASN A 113 8.70 -26.23 1.73
CA ASN A 113 9.78 -26.37 2.70
C ASN A 113 10.04 -27.87 2.95
N TYR A 114 11.29 -28.28 2.85
CA TYR A 114 11.75 -29.65 3.00
C TYR A 114 12.92 -29.69 3.98
N GLU A 115 13.28 -30.88 4.44
CA GLU A 115 14.48 -31.08 5.23
C GLU A 115 15.16 -32.41 4.92
N ILE A 116 16.48 -32.47 5.08
CA ILE A 116 17.21 -33.73 5.16
C ILE A 116 17.39 -34.07 6.63
N ARG A 117 16.97 -35.26 7.06
CA ARG A 117 17.13 -35.78 8.43
C ARG A 117 18.20 -36.88 8.46
N PHE A 118 18.97 -36.97 9.55
CA PHE A 118 19.87 -38.10 9.82
C PHE A 118 19.37 -38.93 11.02
N TYR A 119 19.44 -40.25 10.88
CA TYR A 119 19.13 -41.23 11.92
C TYR A 119 20.28 -42.22 12.12
N TRP A 120 20.53 -42.63 13.37
CA TRP A 120 21.48 -43.71 13.72
C TRP A 120 20.97 -45.13 13.40
N SER A 121 19.86 -45.27 12.67
CA SER A 121 19.20 -46.55 12.41
C SER A 121 18.70 -46.63 10.96
N ALA A 122 18.54 -47.85 10.46
CA ALA A 122 17.81 -48.12 9.22
C ALA A 122 16.31 -47.79 9.33
N TYR A 123 15.80 -47.68 10.57
CA TYR A 123 14.42 -47.32 10.88
C TYR A 123 14.34 -45.85 11.31
N CYS A 124 13.52 -45.08 10.59
CA CYS A 124 13.34 -43.64 10.80
C CYS A 124 12.33 -43.39 11.92
N TYR A 125 12.67 -43.77 13.16
CA TYR A 125 11.88 -43.47 14.35
C TYR A 125 12.51 -42.32 15.14
N GLU A 126 11.69 -41.55 15.87
CA GLU A 126 12.10 -40.39 16.66
C GLU A 126 13.26 -40.71 17.62
N GLU A 127 13.26 -41.89 18.23
CA GLU A 127 14.31 -42.36 19.16
C GLU A 127 15.72 -42.53 18.53
N TYR A 128 15.83 -42.60 17.19
CA TYR A 128 17.09 -42.65 16.46
C TYR A 128 17.45 -41.32 15.76
N PHE A 129 16.61 -40.29 15.86
CA PHE A 129 16.81 -39.00 15.21
C PHE A 129 17.99 -38.22 15.81
N VAL A 130 18.76 -37.54 14.96
CA VAL A 130 19.97 -36.82 15.37
C VAL A 130 19.90 -35.33 15.04
N LEU A 131 19.56 -35.00 13.79
CA LEU A 131 19.57 -33.64 13.25
C LEU A 131 18.73 -33.55 11.98
N SER A 132 18.38 -32.33 11.59
CA SER A 132 17.89 -32.02 10.25
C SER A 132 18.50 -30.74 9.68
N ILE A 133 18.44 -30.60 8.35
CA ILE A 133 18.86 -29.40 7.61
C ILE A 133 17.69 -28.96 6.73
N PRO A 134 17.10 -27.77 6.95
CA PRO A 134 16.00 -27.27 6.13
C PRO A 134 16.50 -26.75 4.78
N PHE A 135 15.68 -26.93 3.75
CA PHE A 135 15.86 -26.33 2.43
C PHE A 135 14.50 -26.04 1.76
N THR A 136 14.53 -25.28 0.68
CA THR A 136 13.35 -24.93 -0.12
C THR A 136 13.46 -25.47 -1.53
N VAL A 137 12.30 -25.76 -2.13
CA VAL A 137 12.20 -26.22 -3.51
C VAL A 137 11.13 -25.42 -4.24
N GLY A 138 11.42 -24.98 -5.47
CA GLY A 138 10.56 -24.09 -6.23
C GLY A 138 10.64 -22.64 -5.74
N ASN A 139 9.61 -21.85 -6.00
CA ASN A 139 9.55 -20.43 -5.61
C ASN A 139 8.93 -20.28 -4.21
N VAL A 140 9.53 -20.93 -3.20
CA VAL A 140 9.10 -20.77 -1.81
C VAL A 140 9.29 -19.33 -1.37
N LYS A 141 8.17 -18.63 -1.24
CA LYS A 141 8.12 -17.26 -0.75
C LYS A 141 8.27 -17.26 0.76
N THR A 142 9.53 -17.28 1.21
CA THR A 142 9.88 -16.97 2.59
C THR A 142 9.60 -15.50 2.91
N GLY A 143 9.62 -15.16 4.19
CA GLY A 143 9.38 -13.80 4.67
C GLY A 143 8.00 -13.62 5.32
N SER A 144 7.94 -12.72 6.30
CA SER A 144 6.70 -12.39 7.01
C SER A 144 6.60 -10.89 7.31
N ILE A 145 5.38 -10.43 7.55
CA ILE A 145 5.05 -9.08 8.04
C ILE A 145 4.08 -9.15 9.23
N SER A 146 4.17 -8.18 10.13
CA SER A 146 3.26 -8.03 11.27
C SER A 146 3.08 -6.57 11.69
N VAL A 147 1.96 -6.27 12.34
CA VAL A 147 1.66 -4.98 12.97
C VAL A 147 1.29 -5.19 14.44
N ALA A 148 1.63 -4.25 15.31
CA ALA A 148 1.38 -4.36 16.76
C ALA A 148 -0.12 -4.39 17.13
N GLN A 149 -0.98 -3.88 16.25
CA GLN A 149 -2.44 -3.94 16.31
C GLN A 149 -2.98 -3.87 14.88
N THR A 150 -4.16 -4.45 14.60
CA THR A 150 -4.75 -4.41 13.25
C THR A 150 -5.64 -3.19 12.99
N ALA A 151 -6.00 -2.42 14.02
CA ALA A 151 -6.80 -1.20 13.88
C ALA A 151 -5.90 0.04 13.91
N HIS A 152 -6.06 0.94 12.93
CA HIS A 152 -5.27 2.17 12.82
C HIS A 152 -6.15 3.39 12.50
N THR A 153 -5.57 4.57 12.72
CA THR A 153 -6.13 5.83 12.25
C THR A 153 -5.78 6.01 10.77
N ALA A 154 -6.77 6.31 9.94
CA ALA A 154 -6.57 6.66 8.53
C ALA A 154 -5.74 7.95 8.39
N ASN A 155 -5.02 8.11 7.27
CA ASN A 155 -4.12 9.25 7.02
C ASN A 155 -3.02 9.41 8.09
N THR A 156 -2.40 8.29 8.49
CA THR A 156 -1.27 8.27 9.42
C THR A 156 -0.16 7.34 8.93
N TYR A 157 1.00 7.39 9.58
CA TYR A 157 2.07 6.43 9.36
C TYR A 157 1.96 5.28 10.36
N ILE A 158 1.88 4.04 9.86
CA ILE A 158 1.92 2.83 10.67
C ILE A 158 3.30 2.18 10.62
N ALA A 159 3.71 1.54 11.71
CA ALA A 159 4.90 0.69 11.75
C ALA A 159 4.52 -0.73 11.34
N VAL A 160 5.27 -1.31 10.40
CA VAL A 160 5.13 -2.72 9.99
C VAL A 160 6.47 -3.40 10.18
N ASP A 161 6.50 -4.40 11.06
CA ASP A 161 7.66 -5.26 11.27
C ASP A 161 7.72 -6.31 10.16
N TYR A 162 8.93 -6.68 9.74
CA TYR A 162 9.18 -7.74 8.76
C TYR A 162 10.31 -8.65 9.20
N SER A 163 10.26 -9.92 8.78
CA SER A 163 11.32 -10.90 9.08
C SER A 163 11.45 -11.97 8.00
N GLY A 164 12.55 -12.71 7.98
CA GLY A 164 12.75 -13.85 7.08
C GLY A 164 12.91 -13.49 5.59
N ILE A 165 13.21 -12.24 5.27
CA ILE A 165 13.46 -11.77 3.90
C ILE A 165 14.84 -12.27 3.45
N THR A 166 14.96 -12.82 2.24
CA THR A 166 16.25 -13.35 1.75
C THR A 166 17.04 -12.33 0.94
N ALA A 167 18.30 -12.65 0.61
CA ALA A 167 19.13 -11.84 -0.27
C ALA A 167 18.57 -11.79 -1.70
N GLU A 168 17.94 -12.88 -2.16
CA GLU A 168 17.25 -12.95 -3.45
C GLU A 168 16.02 -12.03 -3.46
N MET A 169 15.25 -12.00 -2.36
CA MET A 169 14.10 -11.11 -2.21
C MET A 169 14.51 -9.63 -2.21
N GLU A 170 15.58 -9.25 -1.50
CA GLU A 170 16.10 -7.88 -1.57
C GLU A 170 16.60 -7.53 -2.98
N SER A 171 17.30 -8.46 -3.63
CA SER A 171 17.78 -8.29 -5.02
C SER A 171 16.61 -8.15 -6.01
N ALA A 172 15.51 -8.85 -5.76
CA ALA A 172 14.23 -8.70 -6.45
C ALA A 172 13.38 -7.52 -5.96
N GLN A 173 13.93 -6.62 -5.13
CA GLN A 173 13.28 -5.42 -4.58
C GLN A 173 11.94 -5.68 -3.88
N ALA A 174 11.84 -6.79 -3.13
CA ALA A 174 10.67 -7.13 -2.33
C ALA A 174 10.16 -5.94 -1.48
N PHE A 175 8.84 -5.79 -1.37
CA PHE A 175 8.21 -4.60 -0.79
C PHE A 175 6.90 -4.92 -0.08
N VAL A 176 6.43 -3.97 0.74
CA VAL A 176 5.10 -3.99 1.37
C VAL A 176 4.31 -2.75 0.95
N GLY A 177 3.02 -2.92 0.70
CA GLY A 177 2.07 -1.83 0.40
C GLY A 177 0.64 -2.13 0.87
N VAL A 178 -0.23 -1.13 0.81
CA VAL A 178 -1.63 -1.18 1.30
C VAL A 178 -2.61 -1.41 0.15
N PHE A 179 -3.51 -2.40 0.29
CA PHE A 179 -4.48 -2.81 -0.73
C PHE A 179 -5.89 -2.90 -0.16
N LYS A 180 -6.92 -2.85 -1.02
CA LYS A 180 -8.30 -3.15 -0.62
C LYS A 180 -8.52 -4.67 -0.50
N PRO A 181 -9.42 -5.16 0.37
CA PRO A 181 -9.66 -6.59 0.52
C PRO A 181 -10.22 -7.20 -0.76
N GLY A 182 -9.65 -8.31 -1.20
CA GLY A 182 -10.02 -8.94 -2.47
C GLY A 182 -9.69 -8.11 -3.73
N ALA A 183 -8.96 -7.00 -3.61
CA ALA A 183 -8.33 -6.34 -4.75
C ALA A 183 -7.40 -7.33 -5.47
N GLY A 184 -7.34 -7.23 -6.79
CA GLY A 184 -6.30 -7.85 -7.58
C GLY A 184 -4.92 -7.33 -7.21
N HIS A 185 -3.91 -7.80 -7.94
CA HIS A 185 -2.52 -7.39 -7.71
C HIS A 185 -2.11 -6.22 -8.62
N SER A 186 -3.04 -5.64 -9.38
CA SER A 186 -2.72 -4.56 -10.32
C SER A 186 -2.51 -3.20 -9.64
N VAL A 187 -1.70 -2.36 -10.26
CA VAL A 187 -1.26 -1.06 -9.71
C VAL A 187 -2.39 -0.06 -9.44
N HIS A 188 -3.54 -0.24 -10.10
CA HIS A 188 -4.70 0.66 -9.96
C HIS A 188 -5.63 0.25 -8.80
N GLU A 189 -5.28 -0.79 -8.05
CA GLU A 189 -6.08 -1.35 -6.96
C GLU A 189 -5.39 -1.27 -5.57
N ALA A 190 -4.16 -0.75 -5.54
CA ALA A 190 -3.53 -0.28 -4.30
C ALA A 190 -4.40 0.82 -3.66
N ALA A 191 -4.44 0.86 -2.34
CA ALA A 191 -5.31 1.75 -1.58
C ALA A 191 -4.70 3.14 -1.34
N ASP A 192 -3.36 3.20 -1.35
CA ASP A 192 -2.51 4.39 -1.36
C ASP A 192 -1.38 4.13 -2.38
N SER A 193 -0.69 5.18 -2.81
CA SER A 193 0.53 5.07 -3.61
C SER A 193 1.76 4.69 -2.78
N ASP A 194 1.71 4.81 -1.45
CA ASP A 194 2.87 4.53 -0.61
C ASP A 194 3.19 3.03 -0.45
N TYR A 195 4.47 2.71 -0.67
CA TYR A 195 5.05 1.38 -0.45
C TYR A 195 6.50 1.52 0.02
N LYS A 196 7.02 0.52 0.72
CA LYS A 196 8.45 0.47 1.11
C LYS A 196 9.06 -0.87 0.73
N HIS A 197 10.26 -0.82 0.15
CA HIS A 197 11.09 -2.01 -0.03
C HIS A 197 11.62 -2.51 1.33
N VAL A 198 11.73 -3.82 1.49
CA VAL A 198 12.30 -4.48 2.67
C VAL A 198 13.74 -4.94 2.40
N LYS A 199 14.47 -5.26 3.47
CA LYS A 199 15.88 -5.68 3.43
C LYS A 199 16.05 -7.12 3.91
N ALA A 200 17.11 -7.78 3.48
CA ALA A 200 17.40 -9.16 3.89
C ALA A 200 17.54 -9.28 5.41
N GLY A 201 17.03 -10.38 5.97
CA GLY A 201 16.87 -10.58 7.40
C GLY A 201 15.53 -10.04 7.92
N SER A 202 15.60 -9.13 8.89
CA SER A 202 14.45 -8.60 9.63
C SER A 202 14.62 -7.13 9.96
N GLY A 203 13.52 -6.41 10.13
CA GLY A 203 13.51 -4.99 10.48
C GLY A 203 12.10 -4.43 10.59
N GLN A 204 11.99 -3.11 10.50
CA GLN A 204 10.71 -2.39 10.53
C GLN A 204 10.70 -1.35 9.40
N ILE A 205 9.54 -1.17 8.77
CA ILE A 205 9.25 -0.08 7.84
C ILE A 205 8.14 0.80 8.41
N SER A 206 8.03 2.03 7.90
CA SER A 206 6.87 2.88 8.15
C SER A 206 6.13 3.14 6.85
N LEU A 207 4.81 2.88 6.83
CA LEU A 207 3.94 3.04 5.66
C LEU A 207 2.86 4.06 5.97
N HIS A 208 2.59 4.96 5.02
CA HIS A 208 1.37 5.77 5.07
C HIS A 208 0.14 4.88 4.83
N VAL A 209 -0.96 5.14 5.53
CA VAL A 209 -2.26 4.51 5.28
C VAL A 209 -3.28 5.53 4.81
N PRO A 210 -4.13 5.20 3.81
CA PRO A 210 -4.95 6.18 3.11
C PRO A 210 -6.00 6.84 4.01
N ASN A 211 -6.45 8.04 3.63
CA ASN A 211 -7.54 8.77 4.29
C ASN A 211 -8.93 8.15 3.98
N ILE A 212 -9.13 6.88 4.30
CA ILE A 212 -10.37 6.14 4.02
C ILE A 212 -10.70 5.21 5.18
N ASN A 213 -11.93 5.28 5.71
CA ASN A 213 -12.43 4.31 6.68
C ASN A 213 -12.75 2.98 5.97
N GLY A 214 -12.33 1.83 6.53
CA GLY A 214 -12.68 0.52 5.98
C GLY A 214 -11.75 -0.61 6.37
N GLN A 215 -11.97 -1.78 5.78
CA GLN A 215 -11.03 -2.91 5.82
C GLN A 215 -10.03 -2.77 4.68
N PHE A 216 -8.78 -3.14 4.94
CA PHE A 216 -7.64 -3.12 4.01
C PHE A 216 -6.71 -4.32 4.28
N GLU A 217 -5.74 -4.53 3.40
CA GLU A 217 -4.72 -5.58 3.48
C GLU A 217 -3.32 -4.97 3.34
N LEU A 218 -2.39 -5.34 4.23
CA LEU A 218 -0.96 -5.15 4.00
C LEU A 218 -0.43 -6.38 3.27
N ARG A 219 0.22 -6.18 2.12
CA ARG A 219 0.71 -7.28 1.26
C ARG A 219 2.21 -7.19 1.08
N LEU A 220 2.93 -8.26 1.43
CA LEU A 220 4.36 -8.44 1.13
C LEU A 220 4.49 -9.11 -0.25
N TYR A 221 5.29 -8.52 -1.13
CA TYR A 221 5.54 -9.00 -2.48
C TYR A 221 7.02 -9.26 -2.74
N ASN A 222 7.31 -10.29 -3.53
CA ASN A 222 8.63 -10.59 -4.10
C ASN A 222 8.61 -10.25 -5.61
N ALA A 223 8.89 -8.99 -5.95
CA ALA A 223 8.83 -8.49 -7.33
C ALA A 223 9.56 -7.15 -7.51
N TYR A 224 10.30 -7.02 -8.62
CA TYR A 224 11.14 -5.85 -8.92
C TYR A 224 10.35 -4.57 -9.23
N SER A 225 9.07 -4.70 -9.64
CA SER A 225 8.25 -3.59 -10.08
C SER A 225 6.77 -3.81 -9.79
N PHE A 226 6.05 -2.72 -9.54
CA PHE A 226 4.60 -2.71 -9.38
C PHE A 226 3.85 -3.11 -10.66
N SER A 227 4.42 -2.82 -11.84
CA SER A 227 3.87 -3.26 -13.12
C SER A 227 3.94 -4.78 -13.28
N GLY A 228 2.78 -5.42 -13.39
CA GLY A 228 2.66 -6.83 -13.80
C GLY A 228 2.64 -7.87 -12.68
N LEU A 229 2.45 -7.47 -11.42
CA LEU A 229 2.33 -8.39 -10.28
C LEU A 229 1.21 -9.43 -10.49
N THR A 230 1.50 -10.70 -10.18
CA THR A 230 0.51 -11.78 -10.11
C THR A 230 0.42 -12.36 -8.69
N ALA A 231 -0.44 -13.36 -8.49
CA ALA A 231 -0.47 -14.14 -7.25
C ALA A 231 0.88 -14.84 -6.99
N ASP A 232 1.66 -15.10 -8.05
CA ASP A 232 2.98 -15.72 -8.01
C ASP A 232 4.05 -14.76 -7.45
N ASN A 233 3.73 -13.49 -7.22
CA ASN A 233 4.58 -12.53 -6.50
C ASN A 233 4.18 -12.31 -5.03
N LEU A 234 2.93 -12.56 -4.66
CA LEU A 234 2.41 -12.30 -3.31
C LEU A 234 3.00 -13.32 -2.30
N VAL A 235 3.79 -12.84 -1.34
CA VAL A 235 4.39 -13.64 -0.26
C VAL A 235 3.33 -13.94 0.80
N MET A 236 2.72 -12.90 1.36
CA MET A 236 1.60 -13.00 2.29
C MET A 236 0.76 -11.72 2.32
N SER A 237 -0.43 -11.81 2.92
CA SER A 237 -1.32 -10.68 3.20
C SER A 237 -1.76 -10.74 4.67
N ILE A 238 -1.86 -9.59 5.34
CA ILE A 238 -2.48 -9.44 6.67
C ILE A 238 -3.57 -8.36 6.66
N PRO A 239 -4.74 -8.59 7.29
CA PRO A 239 -5.82 -7.61 7.30
C PRO A 239 -5.58 -6.50 8.32
N ILE A 240 -5.94 -5.27 7.95
CA ILE A 240 -6.00 -4.11 8.84
C ILE A 240 -7.32 -3.35 8.67
N THR A 241 -7.74 -2.62 9.70
CA THR A 241 -8.93 -1.75 9.67
C THR A 241 -8.51 -0.29 9.89
N LEU A 242 -8.95 0.60 8.99
CA LEU A 242 -8.72 2.04 9.09
C LEU A 242 -9.98 2.76 9.57
N SER A 243 -9.80 3.76 10.42
CA SER A 243 -10.87 4.51 11.08
C SER A 243 -10.44 5.97 11.33
N GLY A 244 -11.39 6.88 11.56
CA GLY A 244 -11.09 8.29 11.85
C GLY A 244 -10.57 9.09 10.65
N ALA A 245 -10.79 8.64 9.41
CA ALA A 245 -10.52 9.43 8.21
C ALA A 245 -11.28 10.77 8.27
N THR A 246 -10.66 11.85 7.82
CA THR A 246 -11.19 13.23 7.88
C THR A 246 -11.47 13.83 6.52
N ALA A 247 -11.14 13.15 5.42
CA ALA A 247 -11.46 13.56 4.06
C ALA A 247 -11.76 12.32 3.19
N SER A 248 -12.29 12.55 2.00
CA SER A 248 -12.38 11.56 0.93
C SER A 248 -11.10 11.54 0.11
N SER A 249 -10.67 10.35 -0.34
CA SER A 249 -9.43 10.21 -1.13
C SER A 249 -9.41 10.98 -2.46
N TRP A 250 -10.57 11.31 -3.04
CA TRP A 250 -10.65 12.14 -4.26
C TRP A 250 -10.37 13.63 -4.01
N ALA A 251 -10.35 14.07 -2.75
CA ALA A 251 -10.14 15.46 -2.37
C ALA A 251 -8.72 15.76 -1.84
N VAL A 252 -7.91 14.73 -1.55
CA VAL A 252 -6.62 14.90 -0.83
C VAL A 252 -5.66 15.87 -1.52
N GLU A 253 -5.38 15.71 -2.81
CA GLU A 253 -4.45 16.58 -3.56
C GLU A 253 -4.85 18.07 -3.51
N GLU A 254 -6.15 18.36 -3.65
CA GLU A 254 -6.65 19.74 -3.58
C GLU A 254 -6.83 20.23 -2.14
N LEU A 255 -6.93 19.36 -1.13
CA LEU A 255 -6.90 19.74 0.28
C LEU A 255 -5.48 20.05 0.76
N GLU A 256 -4.46 19.37 0.24
CA GLU A 256 -3.05 19.71 0.44
C GLU A 256 -2.76 21.12 -0.11
N LYS A 257 -3.22 21.42 -1.34
CA LYS A 257 -3.21 22.79 -1.89
C LYS A 257 -3.95 23.79 -0.99
N ALA A 258 -5.09 23.41 -0.40
CA ALA A 258 -5.87 24.30 0.46
C ALA A 258 -5.11 24.67 1.75
N GLU A 259 -4.32 23.74 2.31
CA GLU A 259 -3.44 24.02 3.45
C GLU A 259 -2.23 24.87 3.04
N ASP A 260 -1.55 24.53 1.93
CA ASP A 260 -0.40 25.30 1.40
C ASP A 260 -0.77 26.76 1.05
N MET A 261 -1.97 27.00 0.54
CA MET A 261 -2.51 28.33 0.26
C MET A 261 -3.09 29.03 1.50
N GLY A 262 -3.11 28.37 2.67
CA GLY A 262 -3.70 28.88 3.91
C GLY A 262 -5.22 29.07 3.87
N LEU A 263 -5.90 28.39 2.93
CA LEU A 263 -7.34 28.53 2.64
C LEU A 263 -8.23 27.75 3.62
N ILE A 264 -7.69 26.80 4.39
CA ILE A 264 -8.44 26.12 5.45
C ILE A 264 -8.65 27.12 6.62
N PRO A 265 -9.89 27.44 7.04
CA PRO A 265 -10.13 28.29 8.19
C PRO A 265 -10.05 27.48 9.50
N ASP A 266 -9.69 28.14 10.59
CA ASP A 266 -9.53 27.58 11.93
C ASP A 266 -10.78 26.81 12.41
N CYS A 267 -11.97 27.22 11.97
CA CYS A 267 -13.24 26.56 12.26
C CYS A 267 -13.44 25.21 11.54
N LEU A 268 -12.59 24.85 10.57
CA LEU A 268 -12.55 23.57 9.88
C LEU A 268 -11.30 22.73 10.23
N ALA A 269 -10.28 23.32 10.84
CA ALA A 269 -9.05 22.63 11.22
C ALA A 269 -9.35 21.41 12.12
N GLY A 270 -8.91 20.22 11.68
CA GLY A 270 -9.12 18.96 12.41
C GLY A 270 -10.55 18.41 12.43
N LYS A 271 -11.50 18.98 11.67
CA LYS A 271 -12.84 18.40 11.49
C LYS A 271 -12.84 17.27 10.46
N ASP A 272 -13.90 16.45 10.49
CA ASP A 272 -14.27 15.64 9.33
C ASP A 272 -14.82 16.56 8.24
N LEU A 273 -14.14 16.57 7.09
CA LEU A 273 -14.43 17.41 5.94
C LEU A 273 -15.44 16.77 4.96
N ARG A 274 -15.77 15.49 5.15
CA ARG A 274 -16.75 14.77 4.32
C ARG A 274 -18.20 15.13 4.66
N GLU A 275 -18.40 15.67 5.86
CA GLU A 275 -19.67 16.20 6.34
C GLU A 275 -20.09 17.48 5.59
N ASP A 276 -21.39 17.76 5.58
CA ASP A 276 -21.96 18.98 5.01
C ASP A 276 -21.43 20.24 5.73
N ILE A 277 -21.15 21.29 4.95
CA ILE A 277 -20.68 22.59 5.45
C ILE A 277 -21.86 23.49 5.85
N THR A 278 -21.73 24.17 6.98
CA THR A 278 -22.71 25.18 7.40
C THR A 278 -22.48 26.51 6.67
N ARG A 279 -23.48 27.39 6.67
CA ARG A 279 -23.34 28.76 6.14
C ARG A 279 -22.24 29.55 6.84
N ALA A 280 -22.06 29.38 8.16
CA ALA A 280 -20.97 30.03 8.89
C ALA A 280 -19.59 29.48 8.53
N GLU A 281 -19.44 28.15 8.44
CA GLU A 281 -18.19 27.52 8.01
C GLU A 281 -17.77 27.97 6.61
N PHE A 282 -18.71 28.07 5.67
CA PHE A 282 -18.42 28.57 4.31
C PHE A 282 -18.18 30.08 4.26
N ALA A 283 -18.75 30.87 5.19
CA ALA A 283 -18.40 32.30 5.29
C ALA A 283 -16.91 32.49 5.62
N ALA A 284 -16.35 31.66 6.50
CA ALA A 284 -14.92 31.65 6.80
C ALA A 284 -14.07 31.21 5.59
N VAL A 285 -14.51 30.20 4.81
CA VAL A 285 -13.86 29.82 3.54
C VAL A 285 -13.88 30.99 2.54
N ALA A 286 -15.02 31.69 2.40
CA ALA A 286 -15.14 32.86 1.52
C ALA A 286 -14.23 34.03 1.97
N VAL A 287 -14.04 34.23 3.28
CA VAL A 287 -13.05 35.18 3.81
C VAL A 287 -11.63 34.74 3.42
N LYS A 288 -11.26 33.47 3.60
CA LYS A 288 -9.92 32.98 3.21
C LYS A 288 -9.64 33.19 1.71
N VAL A 289 -10.62 32.96 0.83
CA VAL A 289 -10.50 33.27 -0.61
C VAL A 289 -10.33 34.77 -0.85
N TYR A 290 -11.09 35.63 -0.17
CA TYR A 290 -10.92 37.09 -0.27
C TYR A 290 -9.52 37.54 0.15
N GLU A 291 -9.02 37.07 1.30
CA GLU A 291 -7.70 37.45 1.81
C GLU A 291 -6.56 36.91 0.92
N SER A 292 -6.76 35.79 0.24
CA SER A 292 -5.81 35.23 -0.72
C SER A 292 -5.79 36.05 -2.02
N LEU A 293 -6.95 36.32 -2.64
CA LEU A 293 -7.06 37.02 -3.91
C LEU A 293 -6.73 38.53 -3.82
N SER A 294 -7.08 39.19 -2.71
CA SER A 294 -6.79 40.63 -2.52
C SER A 294 -5.40 40.91 -1.94
N GLY A 295 -4.83 39.96 -1.20
CA GLY A 295 -3.67 40.19 -0.32
C GLY A 295 -3.96 41.05 0.92
N GLU A 296 -5.21 41.49 1.12
CA GLU A 296 -5.63 42.27 2.29
C GLU A 296 -6.23 41.37 3.38
N LYS A 297 -6.35 41.88 4.62
CA LYS A 297 -7.01 41.17 5.72
C LYS A 297 -8.42 41.70 5.95
N ALA A 298 -9.39 40.80 5.94
CA ALA A 298 -10.79 41.15 6.10
C ALA A 298 -11.06 41.54 7.57
N VAL A 299 -11.69 42.69 7.77
CA VAL A 299 -12.11 43.17 9.10
C VAL A 299 -13.62 42.96 9.28
N PRO A 300 -14.08 42.61 10.49
CA PRO A 300 -15.52 42.46 10.76
C PRO A 300 -16.25 43.80 10.71
N ILE A 301 -17.54 43.77 10.34
CA ILE A 301 -18.40 44.96 10.39
C ILE A 301 -18.47 45.52 11.84
N ALA A 302 -18.40 46.83 11.99
CA ALA A 302 -18.34 47.50 13.30
C ALA A 302 -19.65 47.39 14.11
N GLU A 303 -20.80 47.37 13.43
CA GLU A 303 -22.12 47.12 14.03
C GLU A 303 -22.65 45.79 13.48
N ASN A 304 -22.87 44.81 14.34
CA ASN A 304 -23.40 43.51 13.94
C ASN A 304 -24.90 43.63 13.60
N PRO A 305 -25.34 43.32 12.37
CA PRO A 305 -26.76 43.36 12.01
C PRO A 305 -27.54 42.12 12.51
N PHE A 306 -26.86 41.02 12.84
CA PHE A 306 -27.47 39.71 13.11
C PHE A 306 -27.70 39.47 14.60
N THR A 307 -28.89 38.98 14.95
CA THR A 307 -29.24 38.62 16.34
C THR A 307 -28.98 37.16 16.69
N ASP A 308 -28.72 36.32 15.68
CA ASP A 308 -28.51 34.88 15.76
C ASP A 308 -27.06 34.43 15.48
N CYS A 309 -26.17 35.38 15.14
CA CYS A 309 -24.78 35.09 14.83
C CYS A 309 -23.87 36.23 15.31
N ASN A 310 -22.75 35.87 15.94
CA ASN A 310 -21.69 36.77 16.39
C ASN A 310 -20.28 36.27 15.99
N ASP A 311 -20.21 35.34 15.04
CA ASP A 311 -18.97 34.77 14.52
C ASP A 311 -18.17 35.84 13.77
N PRO A 312 -16.91 36.15 14.18
CA PRO A 312 -16.07 37.14 13.51
C PRO A 312 -15.89 36.90 12.01
N GLU A 313 -15.84 35.65 11.56
CA GLU A 313 -15.65 35.32 10.15
C GLU A 313 -16.93 35.58 9.34
N VAL A 314 -18.12 35.34 9.91
CA VAL A 314 -19.39 35.78 9.30
C VAL A 314 -19.46 37.30 9.22
N LEU A 315 -19.01 38.02 10.25
CA LEU A 315 -19.01 39.48 10.27
C LEU A 315 -17.98 40.10 9.31
N LYS A 316 -16.83 39.45 9.08
CA LYS A 316 -15.90 39.78 7.99
C LYS A 316 -16.54 39.55 6.63
N ALA A 317 -17.10 38.34 6.42
CA ALA A 317 -17.71 37.94 5.15
C ALA A 317 -18.89 38.84 4.76
N TYR A 318 -19.61 39.40 5.74
CA TYR A 318 -20.65 40.39 5.53
C TYR A 318 -20.08 41.77 5.17
N ASN A 319 -19.02 42.21 5.86
CA ASN A 319 -18.37 43.50 5.61
C ASN A 319 -17.79 43.60 4.18
N ILE A 320 -17.18 42.52 3.68
CA ILE A 320 -16.71 42.43 2.28
C ILE A 320 -17.83 42.15 1.25
N GLY A 321 -19.10 42.10 1.69
CA GLY A 321 -20.26 41.87 0.82
C GLY A 321 -20.43 40.44 0.28
N ALA A 322 -19.55 39.49 0.63
CA ALA A 322 -19.60 38.11 0.16
C ALA A 322 -20.91 37.40 0.58
N VAL A 323 -21.39 37.68 1.80
CA VAL A 323 -22.59 37.03 2.37
C VAL A 323 -23.70 38.04 2.66
N ASN A 324 -24.93 37.54 2.78
CA ASN A 324 -26.06 38.29 3.30
C ASN A 324 -26.86 37.42 4.28
N GLY A 325 -27.65 38.07 5.12
CA GLY A 325 -28.62 37.41 5.99
C GLY A 325 -29.74 36.72 5.21
N THR A 326 -30.41 35.77 5.87
CA THR A 326 -31.71 35.22 5.44
C THR A 326 -32.88 36.11 5.89
N SER A 327 -32.64 37.03 6.82
CA SER A 327 -33.47 38.20 7.08
C SER A 327 -32.60 39.45 7.25
N ALA A 328 -33.20 40.63 7.43
CA ALA A 328 -32.47 41.86 7.75
C ALA A 328 -31.69 41.79 9.09
N THR A 329 -32.04 40.87 9.98
CA THR A 329 -31.41 40.70 11.30
C THR A 329 -31.06 39.23 11.62
N THR A 330 -30.99 38.36 10.61
CA THR A 330 -30.82 36.91 10.82
C THR A 330 -29.89 36.33 9.75
N TYR A 331 -28.87 35.58 10.16
CA TYR A 331 -27.92 34.95 9.25
C TYR A 331 -28.20 33.46 8.97
N THR A 332 -28.81 32.76 9.93
CA THR A 332 -28.94 31.29 9.99
C THR A 332 -27.58 30.60 9.81
N PRO A 333 -26.67 30.69 10.80
CA PRO A 333 -25.29 30.19 10.69
C PRO A 333 -25.20 28.67 10.52
N ASP A 334 -25.99 27.91 11.29
CA ASP A 334 -25.93 26.44 11.35
C ASP A 334 -26.69 25.74 10.20
N ALA A 335 -27.42 26.49 9.37
CA ALA A 335 -28.12 25.91 8.23
C ALA A 335 -27.11 25.44 7.18
N LEU A 336 -27.34 24.23 6.66
CA LEU A 336 -26.46 23.60 5.66
C LEU A 336 -26.46 24.40 4.35
N LEU A 337 -25.28 24.55 3.76
CA LEU A 337 -25.10 25.32 2.54
C LEU A 337 -25.43 24.49 1.30
N ASN A 338 -26.19 25.06 0.37
CA ASN A 338 -26.39 24.48 -0.96
C ASN A 338 -25.44 25.06 -2.02
N ARG A 339 -25.27 24.31 -3.12
CA ARG A 339 -24.31 24.64 -4.19
C ARG A 339 -24.60 25.95 -4.92
N GLU A 340 -25.86 26.39 -5.04
CA GLU A 340 -26.18 27.70 -5.64
C GLU A 340 -25.81 28.88 -4.70
N GLN A 341 -25.89 28.70 -3.39
CA GLN A 341 -25.41 29.67 -2.40
C GLN A 341 -23.89 29.74 -2.39
N ALA A 342 -23.20 28.59 -2.41
CA ALA A 342 -21.74 28.51 -2.51
C ALA A 342 -21.19 29.30 -3.73
N ALA A 343 -21.77 29.05 -4.91
CA ALA A 343 -21.45 29.78 -6.13
C ALA A 343 -21.68 31.29 -5.98
N THR A 344 -22.79 31.70 -5.36
CA THR A 344 -23.14 33.11 -5.17
C THR A 344 -22.20 33.83 -4.19
N MET A 345 -21.83 33.19 -3.08
CA MET A 345 -20.94 33.77 -2.07
C MET A 345 -19.52 33.98 -2.63
N LEU A 346 -18.96 32.99 -3.31
CA LEU A 346 -17.64 33.12 -3.93
C LEU A 346 -17.63 34.05 -5.16
N THR A 347 -18.71 34.12 -5.94
CA THR A 347 -18.84 35.11 -7.03
C THR A 347 -18.79 36.54 -6.50
N ARG A 348 -19.38 36.78 -5.33
CA ARG A 348 -19.30 38.09 -4.65
C ARG A 348 -17.91 38.40 -4.12
N VAL A 349 -17.16 37.41 -3.64
CA VAL A 349 -15.73 37.57 -3.32
C VAL A 349 -14.96 38.03 -4.56
N TYR A 350 -15.14 37.35 -5.71
CA TYR A 350 -14.51 37.76 -6.97
C TYR A 350 -14.89 39.20 -7.36
N LYS A 351 -16.18 39.57 -7.29
CA LYS A 351 -16.61 40.96 -7.57
C LYS A 351 -15.97 41.97 -6.61
N ALA A 352 -15.91 41.67 -5.31
CA ALA A 352 -15.33 42.54 -4.29
C ALA A 352 -13.82 42.78 -4.46
N VAL A 353 -13.09 41.82 -5.05
CA VAL A 353 -11.65 41.94 -5.31
C VAL A 353 -11.35 42.57 -6.69
N THR A 354 -12.17 42.31 -7.71
CA THR A 354 -11.83 42.65 -9.11
C THR A 354 -12.60 43.83 -9.71
N LEU A 355 -13.67 44.31 -9.07
CA LEU A 355 -14.53 45.36 -9.61
C LEU A 355 -14.51 46.60 -8.71
N ASP A 356 -13.68 47.58 -9.07
CA ASP A 356 -13.53 48.87 -8.37
C ASP A 356 -14.90 49.50 -8.04
N GLY A 357 -15.17 49.70 -6.74
CA GLY A 357 -16.41 50.30 -6.26
C GLY A 357 -17.62 49.36 -6.18
N TRP A 358 -17.45 48.05 -6.41
CA TRP A 358 -18.51 47.08 -6.17
C TRP A 358 -18.85 46.98 -4.67
N THR A 359 -20.15 46.93 -4.39
CA THR A 359 -20.71 46.53 -3.09
C THR A 359 -21.94 45.66 -3.32
N LEU A 360 -22.34 44.89 -2.31
CA LEU A 360 -23.58 44.10 -2.32
C LEU A 360 -24.84 44.95 -2.59
N ALA A 361 -24.84 46.24 -2.23
CA ALA A 361 -25.96 47.15 -2.48
C ALA A 361 -26.04 47.63 -3.94
N THR A 362 -24.91 47.60 -4.65
CA THR A 362 -24.76 48.01 -6.07
C THR A 362 -24.61 46.83 -7.02
N ASP A 363 -24.83 45.59 -6.56
CA ASP A 363 -24.49 44.36 -7.31
C ASP A 363 -25.16 44.25 -8.69
N GLY A 364 -26.30 44.92 -8.88
CA GLY A 364 -27.01 45.00 -10.17
C GLY A 364 -26.41 45.98 -11.19
N ASP A 365 -25.50 46.87 -10.77
CA ASP A 365 -24.80 47.81 -11.66
C ASP A 365 -23.59 47.16 -12.35
N TYR A 366 -23.15 45.97 -11.88
CA TYR A 366 -21.93 45.28 -12.32
C TYR A 366 -22.21 43.91 -12.96
N THR A 367 -21.78 43.74 -14.21
CA THR A 367 -21.93 42.49 -14.97
C THR A 367 -20.67 41.62 -14.91
N LEU A 368 -20.85 40.29 -14.91
CA LEU A 368 -19.76 39.34 -15.02
C LEU A 368 -19.41 39.11 -16.51
N SER A 369 -18.12 39.13 -16.83
CA SER A 369 -17.63 38.88 -18.19
C SER A 369 -17.19 37.43 -18.35
N TYR A 370 -18.02 36.59 -18.95
CA TYR A 370 -17.71 35.18 -19.21
C TYR A 370 -18.45 34.66 -20.44
N THR A 371 -17.92 33.60 -21.09
CA THR A 371 -18.66 32.90 -22.14
C THR A 371 -19.59 31.88 -21.49
N LYS A 372 -20.90 32.14 -21.52
CA LYS A 372 -21.90 31.27 -20.88
C LYS A 372 -21.93 29.86 -21.50
N PRO A 373 -21.75 28.79 -20.70
CA PRO A 373 -21.88 27.41 -21.16
C PRO A 373 -23.29 27.04 -21.63
N ALA A 374 -23.43 25.87 -22.25
CA ALA A 374 -24.73 25.27 -22.53
C ALA A 374 -25.53 25.08 -21.21
N PRO A 375 -26.87 25.27 -21.21
CA PRO A 375 -27.65 25.15 -19.98
C PRO A 375 -27.61 23.75 -19.37
N PHE A 376 -27.56 23.69 -18.03
CA PHE A 376 -27.75 22.45 -17.27
C PHE A 376 -29.18 21.91 -17.43
N ALA A 377 -29.35 20.60 -17.37
CA ALA A 377 -30.65 19.94 -17.49
C ALA A 377 -31.60 20.30 -16.34
N ASP A 378 -31.04 20.62 -15.17
CA ASP A 378 -31.75 21.15 -13.99
C ASP A 378 -31.73 22.69 -13.89
N ASP A 379 -31.44 23.43 -14.99
CA ASP A 379 -31.40 24.91 -15.00
C ASP A 379 -32.65 25.55 -14.38
N LYS A 380 -33.83 24.96 -14.60
CA LYS A 380 -35.11 25.44 -14.04
C LYS A 380 -35.19 25.36 -12.50
N GLN A 381 -34.31 24.61 -11.84
CA GLN A 381 -34.22 24.52 -10.38
C GLN A 381 -33.30 25.61 -9.79
N ILE A 382 -32.30 26.08 -10.56
CA ILE A 382 -31.37 27.15 -10.19
C ILE A 382 -32.16 28.44 -9.99
N SER A 383 -32.07 29.01 -8.79
CA SER A 383 -32.75 30.26 -8.43
C SER A 383 -32.24 31.45 -9.24
N GLY A 384 -33.13 32.40 -9.54
CA GLY A 384 -32.82 33.56 -10.39
C GLY A 384 -31.63 34.39 -9.89
N TYR A 385 -31.50 34.57 -8.57
CA TYR A 385 -30.40 35.33 -7.96
C TYR A 385 -29.03 34.65 -8.09
N ALA A 386 -29.00 33.32 -8.21
CA ALA A 386 -27.76 32.53 -8.29
C ALA A 386 -27.35 32.19 -9.72
N LYS A 387 -28.24 32.40 -10.70
CA LYS A 387 -28.06 31.86 -12.06
C LYS A 387 -26.82 32.40 -12.77
N ASP A 388 -26.50 33.68 -12.62
CA ASP A 388 -25.30 34.24 -13.25
C ASP A 388 -24.03 33.68 -12.59
N SER A 389 -23.98 33.70 -11.24
CA SER A 389 -22.95 33.07 -10.41
C SER A 389 -22.67 31.62 -10.79
N VAL A 390 -23.71 30.79 -10.96
CA VAL A 390 -23.58 29.37 -11.31
C VAL A 390 -22.94 29.18 -12.69
N TYR A 391 -23.34 29.95 -13.70
CA TYR A 391 -22.73 29.83 -15.03
C TYR A 391 -21.35 30.48 -15.13
N PHE A 392 -21.06 31.52 -14.34
CA PHE A 392 -19.71 32.08 -14.18
C PHE A 392 -18.75 31.04 -13.57
N MET A 393 -19.15 30.37 -12.47
CA MET A 393 -18.33 29.33 -11.84
C MET A 393 -18.14 28.09 -12.73
N ALA A 394 -19.15 27.73 -13.53
CA ALA A 394 -19.03 26.64 -14.50
C ALA A 394 -18.15 27.02 -15.70
N ALA A 395 -18.18 28.27 -16.17
CA ALA A 395 -17.36 28.75 -17.28
C ALA A 395 -15.87 28.74 -16.96
N ASN A 396 -15.51 29.06 -15.71
CA ASN A 396 -14.12 29.08 -15.22
C ASN A 396 -13.67 27.74 -14.59
N GLY A 397 -14.46 26.66 -14.72
CA GLY A 397 -14.11 25.31 -14.25
C GLY A 397 -14.09 25.11 -12.72
N ILE A 398 -14.53 26.12 -11.96
CA ILE A 398 -14.43 26.16 -10.49
C ILE A 398 -15.44 25.21 -9.86
N ILE A 399 -16.73 25.36 -10.22
CA ILE A 399 -17.82 24.49 -9.75
C ILE A 399 -18.37 23.69 -10.92
N ASN A 400 -17.93 22.43 -11.01
CA ASN A 400 -18.40 21.48 -12.01
C ASN A 400 -19.76 20.87 -11.64
N GLY A 401 -20.49 20.40 -12.66
CA GLY A 401 -21.76 19.70 -12.51
C GLY A 401 -21.61 18.27 -11.97
N VAL A 402 -22.67 17.70 -11.41
CA VAL A 402 -22.69 16.40 -10.71
C VAL A 402 -22.94 15.19 -11.64
N GLY A 403 -22.56 15.31 -12.91
CA GLY A 403 -22.92 14.36 -13.96
C GLY A 403 -24.33 14.55 -14.52
N ASN A 404 -24.70 13.76 -15.54
CA ASN A 404 -25.99 13.83 -16.26
C ASN A 404 -26.41 15.24 -16.74
N ASN A 405 -25.45 16.14 -16.96
CA ASN A 405 -25.65 17.57 -17.25
C ASN A 405 -26.43 18.33 -16.16
N ASN A 406 -26.42 17.88 -14.90
CA ASN A 406 -27.02 18.58 -13.76
C ASN A 406 -25.99 19.41 -12.99
N PHE A 407 -26.41 20.56 -12.45
CA PHE A 407 -25.62 21.34 -11.50
C PHE A 407 -25.88 20.95 -10.03
N ALA A 408 -27.06 20.41 -9.72
CA ALA A 408 -27.59 20.21 -8.37
C ALA A 408 -27.54 21.50 -7.53
N PRO A 409 -28.38 22.52 -7.83
CA PRO A 409 -28.31 23.83 -7.17
C PRO A 409 -28.74 23.81 -5.70
N ARG A 410 -29.85 23.11 -5.39
CA ARG A 410 -30.48 23.05 -4.07
C ARG A 410 -31.42 21.85 -3.95
N ASN A 411 -31.74 21.45 -2.74
CA ASN A 411 -32.73 20.41 -2.49
C ASN A 411 -34.13 20.95 -2.85
N THR A 412 -34.94 20.13 -3.52
CA THR A 412 -36.30 20.52 -3.98
C THR A 412 -37.40 19.56 -3.51
N THR A 413 -37.01 18.46 -2.86
CA THR A 413 -37.90 17.43 -2.30
C THR A 413 -37.34 16.93 -0.97
N SER A 414 -38.19 16.43 -0.09
CA SER A 414 -37.75 15.88 1.21
C SER A 414 -36.83 14.65 1.08
N VAL A 415 -36.84 13.97 -0.09
CA VAL A 415 -35.88 12.89 -0.39
C VAL A 415 -34.49 13.47 -0.66
N GLN A 416 -34.39 14.54 -1.46
CA GLN A 416 -33.13 15.24 -1.71
C GLN A 416 -32.57 15.89 -0.44
N GLU A 417 -33.46 16.42 0.42
CA GLU A 417 -33.12 16.98 1.72
C GLU A 417 -32.56 15.91 2.67
N ALA A 418 -33.23 14.75 2.76
CA ALA A 418 -32.77 13.62 3.57
C ALA A 418 -31.53 12.88 3.02
N THR A 419 -31.08 13.20 1.79
CA THR A 419 -29.86 12.62 1.18
C THR A 419 -28.79 13.66 0.86
N GLY A 420 -28.98 14.93 1.25
CA GLY A 420 -28.01 16.01 1.00
C GLY A 420 -27.72 16.29 -0.48
N TYR A 421 -28.61 15.94 -1.40
CA TYR A 421 -28.36 15.89 -2.87
C TYR A 421 -27.65 17.11 -3.48
N ALA A 422 -27.93 18.30 -2.97
CA ALA A 422 -27.35 19.56 -3.42
C ALA A 422 -26.65 20.36 -2.31
N ASN A 423 -26.35 19.72 -1.18
CA ASN A 423 -25.52 20.29 -0.13
C ASN A 423 -24.06 20.33 -0.61
N ALA A 424 -23.25 21.20 -0.01
CA ALA A 424 -21.80 21.17 -0.18
C ALA A 424 -21.16 20.52 1.04
N THR A 425 -20.26 19.55 0.82
CA THR A 425 -19.36 19.06 1.88
C THR A 425 -18.25 20.07 2.13
N ARG A 426 -17.61 20.01 3.30
CA ARG A 426 -16.49 20.92 3.63
C ARG A 426 -15.29 20.70 2.70
N GLU A 427 -15.02 19.47 2.31
CA GLU A 427 -14.00 19.14 1.31
C GLU A 427 -14.36 19.75 -0.06
N ALA A 428 -15.60 19.63 -0.51
CA ALA A 428 -16.05 20.28 -1.75
C ALA A 428 -15.95 21.82 -1.66
N ALA A 429 -16.18 22.42 -0.48
CA ALA A 429 -16.04 23.86 -0.26
C ALA A 429 -14.59 24.35 -0.34
N LEU A 430 -13.64 23.62 0.26
CA LEU A 430 -12.20 23.94 0.20
C LEU A 430 -11.64 23.73 -1.21
N LEU A 431 -12.09 22.69 -1.92
CA LEU A 431 -11.71 22.45 -3.32
C LEU A 431 -12.14 23.57 -4.27
N ILE A 432 -13.38 24.07 -4.15
CA ILE A 432 -13.81 25.20 -4.97
C ILE A 432 -13.16 26.52 -4.54
N ALA A 433 -12.67 26.63 -3.30
CA ALA A 433 -11.86 27.76 -2.84
C ALA A 433 -10.43 27.74 -3.43
N VAL A 434 -9.79 26.57 -3.54
CA VAL A 434 -8.51 26.41 -4.26
C VAL A 434 -8.69 26.78 -5.73
N ARG A 435 -9.71 26.25 -6.41
CA ARG A 435 -9.97 26.57 -7.82
C ARG A 435 -10.33 28.04 -8.07
N MET A 436 -10.90 28.75 -7.09
CA MET A 436 -11.05 30.21 -7.16
C MET A 436 -9.70 30.92 -7.23
N VAL A 437 -8.69 30.44 -6.51
CA VAL A 437 -7.34 31.04 -6.43
C VAL A 437 -6.42 30.55 -7.56
N GLU A 438 -6.65 29.36 -8.12
CA GLU A 438 -5.91 28.87 -9.29
C GLU A 438 -6.41 29.41 -10.64
N ASN A 439 -7.69 29.80 -10.75
CA ASN A 439 -8.34 30.11 -12.04
C ASN A 439 -8.75 31.58 -12.24
N LEU A 440 -8.68 32.46 -11.24
CA LEU A 440 -9.14 33.87 -11.29
C LEU A 440 -8.09 34.85 -10.73
#